data_AF-A0A9Q0Y486-F1
#
_entry.id   AF-A0A9Q0Y486-F1
#
_cell.length_a   1.000
_cell.length_b   1.000
_cell.length_c   1.000
_cell.angle_alpha   90.00
_cell.angle_beta   90.00
_cell.angle_gamma   90.00
#
_symmetry.space_group_name_H-M   'P 1'
#
loop_
_entity.id
_entity.type
_entity.pdbx_description
1 polymer ?
#
loop_
_entity_poly.entity_id
_entity_poly.type
_entity_poly.pdbx_seq_one_letter_code
_entity_poly.pdbx_strand_id
1 'polypeptide(L)'
;MSGRSSIKDDLAMVKKVKAVIDDRRSTMERVMVGTGLSYGIVCRIIHEELHMNKVSAHWVPRLLMPLQKQTRHDFSQQNLTLLERNEDNFFLLVSSLWTSAGYTSMIRRPKK
;
A
#
# COMPACT_ATOMS: atom_id res chain seq x y z
N MET A 1 21.76 37.19 -5.38
CA MET A 1 21.56 37.07 -3.92
C MET A 1 21.28 35.60 -3.63
N SER A 2 22.30 34.84 -3.25
CA SER A 2 22.17 33.39 -3.04
C SER A 2 21.77 33.13 -1.58
N GLY A 3 20.46 32.96 -1.36
CA GLY A 3 19.90 32.59 -0.07
C GLY A 3 20.12 31.12 0.21
N ARG A 4 21.19 30.78 0.93
CA ARG A 4 21.16 29.56 1.74
C ARG A 4 20.14 29.82 2.84
N SER A 5 18.95 29.23 2.71
CA SER A 5 18.05 29.07 3.85
C SER A 5 18.86 28.47 5.01
N SER A 6 18.63 28.96 6.21
CA SER A 6 19.36 28.49 7.39
C SER A 6 19.12 26.99 7.54
N ILE A 7 20.16 26.19 7.80
CA ILE A 7 20.04 24.74 8.02
C ILE A 7 19.00 24.42 9.12
N LYS A 8 18.82 25.35 10.07
CA LYS A 8 17.79 25.27 11.11
C LYS A 8 16.37 25.31 10.55
N ASP A 9 16.15 26.11 9.50
CA ASP A 9 14.87 26.24 8.83
C ASP A 9 14.56 24.97 8.03
N ASP A 10 15.56 24.40 7.34
CA ASP A 10 15.40 23.15 6.59
C ASP A 10 15.05 21.98 7.53
N LEU A 11 15.74 21.84 8.67
CA LEU A 11 15.41 20.79 9.64
C LEU A 11 14.00 20.97 10.25
N ALA A 12 13.58 22.20 10.49
CA ALA A 12 12.23 22.50 10.99
C ALA A 12 11.16 22.15 9.95
N MET A 13 11.39 22.45 8.67
CA MET A 13 10.50 22.08 7.56
C MET A 13 10.40 20.56 7.41
N VAL A 14 11.52 19.84 7.47
CA VAL A 14 11.56 18.37 7.39
C VAL A 14 10.74 17.74 8.52
N LYS A 15 10.88 18.24 9.76
CA LYS A 15 10.09 17.76 10.91
C LYS A 15 8.59 17.98 10.72
N LYS A 16 8.18 19.15 10.22
CA LYS A 16 6.77 19.47 9.94
C LYS A 16 6.18 18.54 8.88
N VAL A 17 6.89 18.34 7.76
CA VAL A 17 6.46 17.44 6.69
C VAL A 17 6.35 16.00 7.19
N LYS A 18 7.34 15.53 7.96
CA LYS A 18 7.33 14.18 8.56
C LYS A 18 6.14 13.95 9.48
N ALA A 19 5.77 14.92 10.31
CA ALA A 19 4.63 14.81 11.22
C ALA A 19 3.28 14.67 10.48
N VAL A 20 3.13 15.30 9.32
CA VAL A 20 1.88 15.20 8.53
C VAL A 20 1.85 13.93 7.69
N ILE A 21 3.00 13.45 7.19
CA ILE A 21 3.11 12.23 6.37
C ILE A 21 3.03 10.93 7.18
N ASP A 22 3.22 10.99 8.50
CA ASP A 22 3.03 9.83 9.38
C ASP A 22 1.61 9.23 9.27
N ASP A 23 0.61 10.04 8.89
CA ASP A 23 -0.68 9.53 8.46
C ASP A 23 -0.57 8.90 7.07
N ARG A 24 -0.80 7.58 7.02
CA ARG A 24 -0.81 6.74 5.81
C ARG A 24 -1.67 7.30 4.67
N ARG A 25 -2.66 8.17 4.94
CA ARG A 25 -3.59 8.72 3.93
C ARG A 25 -3.35 10.20 3.61
N SER A 26 -2.18 10.75 3.94
CA SER A 26 -1.88 12.14 3.65
C SER A 26 -1.70 12.40 2.15
N THR A 27 -2.55 13.27 1.61
CA THR A 27 -2.40 13.80 0.25
C THR A 27 -1.38 14.93 0.22
N MET A 28 -0.79 15.18 -0.95
CA MET A 28 0.15 16.30 -1.12
C MET A 28 -0.46 17.64 -0.73
N GLU A 29 -1.73 17.86 -1.09
CA GLU A 29 -2.50 19.05 -0.69
C GLU A 29 -2.60 19.20 0.83
N ARG A 30 -2.91 18.10 1.54
CA ARG A 30 -2.99 18.11 3.00
C ARG A 30 -1.63 18.42 3.64
N VAL A 31 -0.54 17.90 3.07
CA VAL A 31 0.81 18.22 3.53
C VAL A 31 1.14 19.69 3.30
N MET A 32 0.84 20.24 2.14
CA MET A 32 1.05 21.67 1.86
C MET A 32 0.25 22.56 2.80
N VAL A 33 -1.05 22.28 3.00
CA VAL A 33 -1.91 23.03 3.91
C VAL A 33 -1.45 22.90 5.36
N GLY A 34 -1.11 21.68 5.80
CA GLY A 34 -0.67 21.42 7.18
C GLY A 34 0.70 21.99 7.52
N THR A 35 1.56 22.19 6.53
CA THR A 35 2.92 22.73 6.73
C THR A 35 3.07 24.19 6.33
N GLY A 36 2.16 24.72 5.51
CA GLY A 36 2.24 26.05 4.90
C GLY A 36 3.34 26.17 3.83
N LEU A 37 3.85 25.04 3.33
CA LEU A 37 4.97 25.00 2.39
C LEU A 37 4.47 24.87 0.94
N SER A 38 5.27 25.39 0.01
CA SER A 38 4.99 25.24 -1.42
C SER A 38 5.19 23.80 -1.88
N TYR A 39 4.47 23.41 -2.95
CA TYR A 39 4.57 22.09 -3.56
C TYR A 39 6.01 21.66 -3.82
N GLY A 40 6.83 22.55 -4.38
CA GLY A 40 8.23 22.25 -4.72
C GLY A 40 9.09 21.92 -3.50
N ILE A 41 8.91 22.67 -2.40
CA ILE A 41 9.63 22.41 -1.14
C ILE A 41 9.17 21.08 -0.55
N VAL A 42 7.87 20.81 -0.52
CA VAL A 42 7.33 19.55 -0.01
C VAL A 42 7.83 18.37 -0.85
N CYS A 43 7.81 18.47 -2.18
CA CYS A 43 8.36 17.44 -3.08
C CYS A 43 9.83 17.16 -2.80
N ARG A 44 10.65 18.22 -2.70
CA ARG A 44 12.08 18.11 -2.39
C ARG A 44 12.30 17.40 -1.07
N ILE A 45 11.60 17.82 -0.01
CA ILE A 45 11.73 17.20 1.32
C ILE A 45 11.32 15.73 1.30
N ILE A 46 10.20 15.37 0.66
CA ILE A 46 9.74 13.98 0.60
C ILE A 46 10.75 13.11 -0.14
N HIS A 47 11.25 13.55 -1.29
CA HIS A 47 12.13 12.74 -2.14
C HIS A 47 13.60 12.77 -1.70
N GLU A 48 14.15 13.94 -1.36
CA GLU A 48 15.58 14.15 -1.11
C GLU A 48 15.95 14.02 0.37
N GLU A 49 15.10 14.48 1.30
CA GLU A 49 15.42 14.48 2.75
C GLU A 49 14.85 13.27 3.48
N LEU A 50 13.61 12.89 3.15
CA LEU A 50 12.94 11.72 3.74
C LEU A 50 13.19 10.45 2.94
N HIS A 51 13.78 10.55 1.74
CA HIS A 51 14.02 9.44 0.82
C HIS A 51 12.77 8.57 0.57
N MET A 52 11.58 9.20 0.63
CA MET A 52 10.31 8.52 0.44
C MET A 52 9.91 8.59 -1.03
N ASN A 53 9.79 7.43 -1.66
CA ASN A 53 9.15 7.30 -2.96
C ASN A 53 7.66 7.00 -2.78
N LYS A 54 6.85 7.37 -3.79
CA LYS A 54 5.38 7.24 -3.81
C LYS A 54 4.91 5.91 -3.21
N VAL A 55 4.49 5.94 -1.95
CA VAL A 55 3.88 4.78 -1.27
C VAL A 55 2.43 4.73 -1.71
N SER A 56 2.11 3.84 -2.64
CA SER A 56 0.74 3.59 -3.04
C SER A 56 -0.06 3.11 -1.82
N ALA A 57 -1.01 3.91 -1.35
CA ALA A 57 -2.10 3.39 -0.54
C ALA A 57 -2.90 2.45 -1.46
N HIS A 58 -2.71 1.14 -1.32
CA HIS A 58 -3.52 0.17 -2.05
C HIS A 58 -4.99 0.45 -1.75
N TRP A 59 -5.81 0.53 -2.81
CA TRP A 59 -7.26 0.51 -2.69
C TRP A 59 -7.65 -0.78 -1.99
N VAL A 60 -8.22 -0.68 -0.79
CA VAL A 60 -8.86 -1.81 -0.11
C VAL A 60 -10.35 -1.66 -0.36
N PRO A 61 -10.92 -2.39 -1.33
CA PRO A 61 -12.35 -2.29 -1.61
C PRO A 61 -13.09 -2.93 -0.43
N ARG A 62 -13.86 -2.10 0.28
CA ARG A 62 -14.80 -2.47 1.34
C ARG A 62 -14.15 -2.89 2.67
N LEU A 63 -14.67 -2.33 3.77
CA LEU A 63 -14.38 -2.79 5.13
C LEU A 63 -15.03 -4.17 5.33
N LEU A 64 -14.23 -5.17 5.67
CA LEU A 64 -14.72 -6.53 5.90
C LEU A 64 -15.33 -6.67 7.29
N MET A 65 -16.50 -7.29 7.34
CA MET A 65 -17.10 -7.75 8.60
C MET A 65 -16.25 -8.86 9.25
N PRO A 66 -16.32 -9.06 10.58
CA PRO A 66 -15.54 -10.10 11.27
C PRO A 66 -15.69 -11.49 10.64
N LEU A 67 -16.91 -11.89 10.29
CA LEU A 67 -17.17 -13.17 9.62
C LEU A 67 -16.43 -13.29 8.28
N GLN A 68 -16.43 -12.21 7.47
CA GLN A 68 -15.73 -12.20 6.18
C GLN A 68 -14.21 -12.28 6.34
N LYS A 69 -13.67 -11.71 7.42
CA LYS A 69 -12.24 -11.85 7.76
C LYS A 69 -11.91 -13.29 8.13
N GLN A 70 -12.75 -13.94 8.94
CA GLN A 70 -12.57 -15.33 9.33
C GLN A 70 -12.63 -16.25 8.11
N THR A 71 -13.67 -16.12 7.27
CA THR A 71 -13.79 -16.90 6.03
C THR A 71 -12.56 -16.74 5.14
N ARG A 72 -12.05 -15.52 4.97
CA ARG A 72 -10.82 -15.29 4.19
C ARG A 72 -9.59 -15.93 4.83
N HIS A 73 -9.45 -15.83 6.15
CA HIS A 73 -8.35 -16.46 6.88
C HIS A 73 -8.36 -17.99 6.66
N ASP A 74 -9.51 -18.63 6.82
CA ASP A 74 -9.65 -20.07 6.67
C ASP A 74 -9.31 -20.53 5.24
N PHE A 75 -9.76 -19.80 4.22
CA PHE A 75 -9.38 -20.06 2.83
C PHE A 75 -7.88 -19.87 2.57
N SER A 76 -7.28 -18.83 3.15
CA SER A 76 -5.84 -18.60 3.03
C SER A 76 -5.02 -19.72 3.67
N GLN A 77 -5.44 -20.23 4.84
CA GLN A 77 -4.78 -21.39 5.46
C GLN A 77 -4.91 -22.65 4.59
N GLN A 78 -6.10 -22.94 4.05
CA GLN A 78 -6.29 -24.08 3.15
C GLN A 78 -5.40 -23.97 1.90
N ASN A 79 -5.33 -22.79 1.30
CA ASN A 79 -4.45 -22.55 0.16
C ASN A 79 -2.97 -22.73 0.55
N LEU A 80 -2.54 -22.25 1.72
CA LEU A 80 -1.17 -22.44 2.18
C LEU A 80 -0.81 -23.92 2.32
N THR A 81 -1.68 -24.72 2.95
CA THR A 81 -1.48 -26.17 3.06
C THR A 81 -1.42 -26.86 1.69
N LEU A 82 -2.22 -26.42 0.72
CA LEU A 82 -2.17 -26.94 -0.65
C LEU A 82 -0.85 -26.57 -1.35
N LEU A 83 -0.37 -25.35 -1.14
CA LEU A 83 0.90 -24.89 -1.70
C LEU A 83 2.07 -25.69 -1.14
N GLU A 84 2.10 -25.88 0.18
CA GLU A 84 3.14 -26.68 0.86
C GLU A 84 3.13 -28.15 0.43
N ARG A 85 1.95 -28.70 0.13
CA ARG A 85 1.79 -30.10 -0.29
C ARG A 85 2.20 -30.33 -1.74
N ASN A 86 1.91 -29.39 -2.65
CA ASN A 86 2.17 -29.54 -4.08
C ASN A 86 2.25 -28.17 -4.76
N GLU A 87 3.42 -27.56 -4.69
CA GLU A 87 3.70 -26.23 -5.26
C GLU A 87 3.45 -26.21 -6.77
N ASP A 88 3.90 -27.25 -7.49
CA ASP A 88 3.79 -27.36 -8.95
C ASP A 88 2.35 -27.34 -9.45
N ASN A 89 1.41 -27.91 -8.69
CA ASN A 89 0.00 -28.01 -9.06
C ASN A 89 -0.92 -27.12 -8.23
N PHE A 90 -0.37 -26.23 -7.40
CA PHE A 90 -1.12 -25.39 -6.48
C PHE A 90 -2.31 -24.69 -7.15
N PHE A 91 -2.07 -24.02 -8.29
CA PHE A 91 -3.11 -23.27 -8.99
C PHE A 91 -4.23 -24.15 -9.55
N LEU A 92 -3.91 -25.38 -9.99
CA LEU A 92 -4.91 -26.33 -10.49
C LEU A 92 -5.77 -26.87 -9.33
N LEU A 93 -5.14 -27.18 -8.19
CA LEU A 93 -5.81 -27.68 -6.99
C LEU A 93 -6.70 -26.61 -6.35
N VAL A 94 -6.24 -25.37 -6.28
CA VAL A 94 -7.06 -24.24 -5.83
C VAL A 94 -8.23 -24.01 -6.80
N SER A 95 -7.99 -24.00 -8.11
CA SER A 95 -9.06 -23.83 -9.10
C SER A 95 -10.16 -24.90 -9.00
N SER A 96 -9.76 -26.17 -8.85
CA SER A 96 -10.71 -27.28 -8.73
C SER A 96 -11.49 -27.23 -7.40
N LEU A 97 -10.80 -26.95 -6.29
CA LEU A 97 -11.44 -26.78 -4.98
C LEU A 97 -12.47 -25.65 -5.00
N TRP A 98 -12.14 -24.51 -5.62
CA TRP A 98 -13.01 -23.35 -5.67
C TRP A 98 -14.20 -23.58 -6.60
N THR A 99 -13.99 -24.23 -7.75
CA THR A 99 -15.06 -24.62 -8.67
C THR A 99 -16.01 -25.62 -8.02
N SER A 100 -15.48 -26.59 -7.25
CA SER A 100 -16.26 -27.57 -6.49
C SER A 100 -17.08 -26.94 -5.37
N ALA A 101 -16.51 -25.96 -4.67
CA ALA A 101 -17.19 -25.21 -3.61
C ALA A 101 -18.17 -24.13 -4.14
N GLY A 102 -18.43 -24.10 -5.46
CA GLY A 102 -19.40 -23.19 -6.08
C GLY A 102 -18.91 -21.75 -6.24
N TYR A 103 -17.61 -21.48 -6.03
CA TYR A 103 -17.02 -20.17 -6.30
C TYR A 103 -16.64 -20.07 -7.78
N THR A 104 -16.96 -18.93 -8.40
CA THR A 104 -16.56 -18.64 -9.78
C THR A 104 -15.03 -18.58 -9.86
N SER A 105 -14.41 -19.60 -10.44
CA SER A 105 -12.97 -19.60 -10.66
C SER A 105 -12.60 -18.48 -11.64
N MET A 106 -11.93 -17.45 -11.13
CA MET A 106 -11.44 -16.30 -11.91
C MET A 106 -10.15 -16.62 -12.68
N ILE A 107 -10.04 -17.81 -13.26
CA ILE A 107 -8.91 -18.17 -14.12
C ILE A 107 -9.38 -18.27 -15.56
N ARG A 108 -9.40 -17.13 -16.24
CA ARG A 108 -9.11 -17.09 -17.68
C ARG A 108 -8.29 -15.86 -18.03
N ARG A 109 -6.97 -16.08 -18.21
CA ARG A 109 -6.23 -15.44 -19.30
C ARG A 109 -5.28 -16.46 -19.91
N PRO A 110 -5.61 -17.07 -21.07
CA PRO A 110 -4.57 -17.65 -21.90
C PRO A 110 -3.62 -16.52 -22.35
N LYS A 111 -2.32 -16.72 -22.17
CA LYS A 111 -1.31 -15.88 -22.82
C LYS A 111 -1.30 -16.26 -24.31
N LYS A 112 -1.45 -15.26 -25.18
CA LYS A 112 -1.00 -15.35 -26.58
C LYS A 112 0.51 -15.26 -26.61
#